data_AF-A0A9W8UVA4-F1
#
_entry.id   AF-A0A9W8UVA4-F1
#
_cell.length_a   1.000
_cell.length_b   1.000
_cell.length_c   1.000
_cell.angle_alpha   90.00
_cell.angle_beta   90.00
_cell.angle_gamma   90.00
#
_symmetry.space_group_name_H-M   'P 1'
#
loop_
_entity.id
_entity.type
_entity.pdbx_description
1 polymer ?
#
loop_
_entity_poly.entity_id
_entity_poly.type
_entity_poly.pdbx_seq_one_letter_code
_entity_poly.pdbx_strand_id
1 'polypeptide(L)'
;MASKDGLKEHKHESSKPAEPALRQLIPDGDIMLLVGPEQKKVQISSHLLCKTSPVFKTMLNSDFEEGKAFRERNGAPAEIKLPDDSPETV
;
A
#
# COMPACT_ATOMS: atom_id res chain seq x y z
N MET A 1 -15.26 -56.75 4.36
CA MET A 1 -15.29 -55.82 3.21
C MET A 1 -15.41 -54.43 3.81
N ALA A 2 -14.31 -53.67 4.00
CA ALA A 2 -13.78 -52.64 3.09
C ALA A 2 -14.87 -51.58 2.75
N SER A 3 -14.74 -50.26 2.99
CA SER A 3 -13.60 -49.32 3.00
C SER A 3 -13.96 -48.07 3.84
N LYS A 4 -13.05 -47.39 4.58
CA LYS A 4 -12.28 -46.17 4.21
C LYS A 4 -13.08 -45.20 3.32
N ASP A 5 -13.27 -43.93 3.67
CA ASP A 5 -12.23 -42.90 3.82
C ASP A 5 -12.58 -41.78 4.81
N GLY A 6 -11.56 -41.35 5.54
CA GLY A 6 -11.63 -40.28 6.54
C GLY A 6 -11.67 -38.90 5.89
N LEU A 7 -12.56 -38.07 6.43
CA LEU A 7 -12.63 -36.63 6.26
C LEU A 7 -11.27 -36.02 6.64
N LYS A 8 -10.50 -35.56 5.64
CA LYS A 8 -9.25 -34.86 5.89
C LYS A 8 -9.56 -33.46 6.40
N GLU A 9 -9.25 -33.25 7.67
CA GLU A 9 -9.17 -31.95 8.31
C GLU A 9 -8.12 -31.09 7.59
N HIS A 10 -8.53 -29.95 7.05
CA HIS A 10 -7.60 -28.93 6.58
C HIS A 10 -7.10 -28.15 7.79
N LYS A 11 -6.03 -28.70 8.36
CA LYS A 11 -5.08 -28.12 9.29
C LYS A 11 -4.81 -26.65 8.94
N HIS A 12 -5.11 -25.76 9.89
CA HIS A 12 -4.74 -24.36 9.87
C HIS A 12 -3.21 -24.27 9.98
N GLU A 13 -2.55 -24.21 8.82
CA GLU A 13 -1.10 -24.10 8.74
C GLU A 13 -0.71 -22.61 8.74
N SER A 14 -0.16 -22.21 9.89
CA SER A 14 0.57 -20.98 10.13
C SER A 14 1.36 -20.54 8.90
N SER A 15 0.91 -19.48 8.24
CA SER A 15 1.65 -18.82 7.18
C SER A 15 2.08 -17.44 7.67
N LYS A 16 3.38 -17.19 7.54
CA LYS A 16 4.08 -15.90 7.72
C LYS A 16 3.21 -14.71 7.33
N PRO A 17 3.35 -13.52 7.97
CA PRO A 17 2.69 -12.32 7.48
C PRO A 17 3.04 -12.18 5.99
N ALA A 18 2.03 -12.31 5.13
CA ALA A 18 2.20 -12.08 3.71
C ALA A 18 2.68 -10.64 3.57
N GLU A 19 3.89 -10.46 3.08
CA GLU A 19 4.42 -9.12 2.79
C GLU A 19 3.37 -8.41 1.92
N PRO A 20 2.90 -7.20 2.30
CA PRO A 20 1.78 -6.57 1.60
C PRO A 20 2.15 -6.41 0.12
N ALA A 21 1.38 -7.05 -0.74
CA ALA A 21 1.65 -7.10 -2.18
C ALA A 21 1.76 -5.67 -2.73
N LEU A 22 2.95 -5.31 -3.22
CA LEU A 22 3.23 -4.03 -3.86
C LEU A 22 2.46 -3.96 -5.19
N ARG A 23 1.54 -3.00 -5.30
CA ARG A 23 0.91 -2.64 -6.57
C ARG A 23 1.66 -1.45 -7.16
N GLN A 24 2.32 -1.63 -8.31
CA GLN A 24 2.99 -0.53 -9.02
C GLN A 24 2.07 0.04 -10.09
N LEU A 25 1.55 1.25 -9.85
CA LEU A 25 0.82 2.00 -10.88
C LEU A 25 1.80 2.68 -11.85
N ILE A 26 2.90 3.20 -11.30
CA ILE A 26 4.02 3.74 -12.07
C ILE A 26 5.31 3.12 -11.51
N PRO A 27 6.05 2.35 -12.33
CA PRO A 27 7.38 1.86 -11.97
C PRO A 27 8.28 3.04 -11.56
N ASP A 28 9.06 2.86 -10.51
CA ASP A 28 9.96 3.89 -9.97
C ASP A 28 9.25 5.19 -9.54
N GLY A 29 7.94 5.09 -9.23
CA GLY A 29 7.19 6.16 -8.60
C GLY A 29 7.83 6.61 -7.28
N ASP A 30 7.82 7.92 -7.05
CA ASP A 30 8.47 8.58 -5.92
C ASP A 30 7.55 8.71 -4.68
N ILE A 31 6.35 8.13 -4.73
CA ILE A 31 5.39 8.02 -3.63
C ILE A 31 4.98 6.55 -3.43
N MET A 32 4.89 6.15 -2.17
CA MET A 32 4.29 4.90 -1.71
C MET A 32 3.05 5.20 -0.88
N LEU A 33 1.86 4.91 -1.39
CA LEU A 33 0.62 5.02 -0.61
C LEU A 33 0.44 3.75 0.23
N LEU A 34 0.20 3.92 1.52
CA LEU A 34 -0.12 2.85 2.47
C LEU A 34 -1.62 2.90 2.76
N VAL A 35 -2.39 2.09 2.04
CA VAL A 35 -3.85 2.16 2.01
C VAL A 35 -4.49 1.21 3.03
N GLY A 36 -5.40 1.77 3.83
CA GLY A 36 -6.21 1.04 4.79
C GLY A 36 -5.42 0.52 6.00
N PRO A 37 -6.09 -0.21 6.91
CA PRO A 37 -5.46 -0.77 8.10
C PRO A 37 -4.41 -1.83 7.77
N GLU A 38 -4.55 -2.51 6.63
CA GLU A 38 -3.59 -3.49 6.13
C GLU A 38 -2.34 -2.85 5.50
N GLN A 39 -2.31 -1.52 5.35
CA GLN A 39 -1.22 -0.75 4.73
C GLN A 39 -0.79 -1.33 3.38
N LYS A 40 -1.77 -1.61 2.50
CA LYS A 40 -1.46 -2.11 1.15
C LYS A 40 -0.65 -1.05 0.41
N LYS A 41 0.45 -1.48 -0.19
CA LYS A 41 1.44 -0.60 -0.80
C LYS A 41 1.08 -0.33 -2.26
N VAL A 42 0.89 0.94 -2.60
CA VAL A 42 0.68 1.39 -3.98
C VAL A 42 1.78 2.38 -4.37
N GLN A 43 2.61 2.02 -5.36
CA GLN A 43 3.67 2.89 -5.85
C GLN A 43 3.16 3.75 -7.02
N ILE A 44 3.31 5.07 -6.90
CA ILE A 44 2.81 6.05 -7.87
C ILE A 44 3.77 7.25 -7.97
N SER A 45 3.68 8.00 -9.06
CA SER A 45 4.37 9.28 -9.22
C SER A 45 3.63 10.42 -8.52
N SER A 46 4.36 11.24 -7.77
CA SER A 46 3.92 12.51 -7.19
C SER A 46 3.35 13.46 -8.26
N HIS A 47 3.92 13.47 -9.46
CA HIS A 47 3.46 14.31 -10.58
C HIS A 47 2.06 13.92 -11.04
N LEU A 48 1.81 12.62 -11.21
CA LEU A 48 0.47 12.13 -11.55
C LEU A 48 -0.50 12.44 -10.42
N LEU A 49 -0.12 12.12 -9.18
CA LEU A 49 -0.95 12.28 -7.99
C LEU A 49 -1.35 13.75 -7.75
N CYS A 50 -0.42 14.70 -7.93
CA CYS A 50 -0.70 16.14 -7.84
C CYS A 50 -1.57 16.66 -8.99
N LYS A 51 -1.50 16.04 -10.16
CA LYS A 51 -2.34 16.41 -11.31
C LYS A 51 -3.78 15.94 -11.16
N THR A 52 -3.97 14.75 -10.60
CA THR A 52 -5.30 14.14 -10.47
C THR A 52 -6.00 14.53 -9.17
N SER A 53 -5.26 14.95 -8.14
CA SER A 53 -5.83 15.31 -6.84
C SER A 53 -5.29 16.64 -6.29
N PRO A 54 -6.16 17.65 -6.12
CA PRO A 54 -5.77 18.91 -5.47
C PRO A 54 -5.40 18.72 -3.99
N VAL A 55 -5.94 17.69 -3.33
CA VAL A 55 -5.62 17.36 -1.93
C VAL A 55 -4.17 16.91 -1.82
N PHE A 56 -3.74 15.93 -2.62
CA PHE A 56 -2.35 15.48 -2.62
C PHE A 56 -1.39 16.58 -3.07
N LYS A 57 -1.79 17.40 -4.04
CA LYS A 57 -1.02 18.58 -4.44
C LYS A 57 -0.79 19.52 -3.26
N THR A 58 -1.82 19.79 -2.47
CA THR A 58 -1.70 20.68 -1.31
C THR A 58 -0.86 20.04 -0.23
N MET A 59 -1.13 18.78 0.11
CA MET A 59 -0.43 18.03 1.15
C MET A 59 1.08 17.92 0.88
N LEU A 60 1.48 17.56 -0.34
CA LEU A 60 2.90 17.43 -0.72
C LEU A 60 3.64 18.78 -0.80
N ASN A 61 2.91 19.87 -1.03
CA ASN A 61 3.48 21.22 -1.07
C ASN A 61 3.32 21.99 0.25
N SER A 62 2.71 21.38 1.27
CA SER A 62 2.55 21.97 2.60
C SER A 62 3.72 21.65 3.52
N ASP A 63 3.74 22.24 4.70
CA ASP A 63 4.67 21.91 5.78
C ASP A 63 4.13 20.83 6.74
N PHE A 64 3.07 20.11 6.33
CA PHE A 64 2.64 18.90 7.03
C PHE A 64 3.70 17.80 6.95
N GLU A 65 3.56 16.80 7.82
CA GLU A 65 4.52 15.70 7.96
C GLU A 65 4.78 15.00 6.62
N GLU A 66 3.74 14.80 5.80
CA GLU A 66 3.84 14.17 4.49
C GLU A 66 4.62 15.02 3.48
N GLY A 67 4.38 16.33 3.46
CA GLY A 67 5.10 17.26 2.57
C GLY A 67 6.58 17.36 2.94
N LYS A 68 6.88 17.40 4.24
CA LYS A 68 8.25 17.37 4.75
C LYS A 68 8.95 16.05 4.42
N ALA A 69 8.32 14.90 4.72
CA ALA A 69 8.83 13.58 4.40
C ALA A 69 9.12 13.41 2.90
N PHE A 70 8.27 13.98 2.04
CA PHE A 70 8.49 13.97 0.60
C PHE A 70 9.72 14.79 0.16
N ARG A 71 9.94 15.97 0.75
CA ARG A 71 11.10 16.84 0.40
C ARG A 71 12.41 16.29 0.93
N GLU A 72 12.40 15.68 2.11
CA GLU A 72 13.59 15.14 2.78
C GLU A 72 13.91 13.69 2.36
N ARG A 73 13.19 13.15 1.37
CA ARG A 73 13.39 11.77 0.90
C ARG A 73 14.78 11.60 0.27
N ASN A 74 15.60 10.74 0.85
CA ASN A 74 16.97 10.46 0.39
C ASN A 74 16.99 9.41 -0.73
N GLY A 75 16.24 9.65 -1.81
CA GLY A 75 16.15 8.75 -2.97
C GLY A 75 15.18 7.57 -2.84
N ALA A 76 14.61 7.34 -1.65
CA ALA A 76 13.51 6.39 -1.47
C ALA A 76 12.14 7.06 -1.78
N PRO A 77 11.13 6.29 -2.22
CA PRO A 77 9.75 6.81 -2.33
C PRO A 77 9.24 7.30 -0.98
N ALA A 78 8.52 8.42 -0.95
CA ALA A 78 7.94 8.93 0.28
C ALA A 78 6.68 8.14 0.64
N GLU A 79 6.53 7.75 1.90
CA GLU A 79 5.37 7.01 2.37
C GLU A 79 4.25 7.97 2.81
N ILE A 80 3.03 7.74 2.32
CA ILE A 80 1.83 8.47 2.71
C ILE A 80 0.80 7.46 3.22
N LYS A 81 0.35 7.64 4.47
CA LYS A 81 -0.63 6.76 5.10
C LYS A 81 -2.05 7.23 4.80
N LEU A 82 -2.89 6.31 4.35
CA LEU A 82 -4.31 6.53 4.05
C LEU A 82 -5.15 5.52 4.84
N PRO A 83 -5.24 5.65 6.17
CA PRO A 83 -5.84 4.62 7.04
C PRO A 83 -7.35 4.45 6.84
N ASP A 84 -8.04 5.51 6.45
CA ASP A 84 -9.49 5.51 6.21
C ASP A 84 -9.89 5.03 4.80
N ASP A 85 -8.94 4.89 3.88
CA ASP A 85 -9.22 4.44 2.52
C ASP A 85 -9.31 2.91 2.42
N SER A 86 -10.27 2.43 1.62
CA SER A 86 -10.44 1.01 1.37
C SER A 86 -9.52 0.53 0.26
N PRO A 87 -8.74 -0.55 0.47
CA PRO A 87 -7.79 -1.09 -0.52
C PRO A 87 -8.46 -1.73 -1.75
N GLU A 88 -9.78 -1.91 -1.71
CA GLU A 88 -10.57 -2.57 -2.76
C GLU A 88 -11.09 -1.59 -3.82
N THR A 89 -10.99 -0.28 -3.56
CA THR A 89 -11.49 0.81 -4.41
C THR A 89 -10.37 1.58 -5.15
N VAL A 90 -9.12 1.10 -5.09
CA VAL A 90 -7.94 1.70 -5.76
C VAL A 90 -7.44 0.90 -6.96
#